data_AF-A0A7R9CX40-F1
#
_entry.id   AF-A0A7R9CX40-F1
#
_cell.length_a   1.000
_cell.length_b   1.000
_cell.length_c   1.000
_cell.angle_alpha   90.00
_cell.angle_beta   90.00
_cell.angle_gamma   90.00
#
_symmetry.space_group_name_H-M   'P 1'
#
loop_
_entity.id
_entity.type
_entity.pdbx_description
1 polymer ?
#
loop_
_entity_poly.entity_id
_entity_poly.type
_entity_poly.pdbx_seq_one_letter_code
_entity_poly.pdbx_strand_id
1 'polypeptide(L)'
;MYNTQLGPPYHILVDTNFVNFSIKYKLDIIQNMMDCLYAKCIPYITDCVLGELEKLGQKYKVALKIIKDPRFERISCMHKGTYADDCLVQRVTQASTWIYQFFIVRSSRTISIRFSWHKSYIVATNDKDLKRRIRKIPGVPIMYIAHHRYTIERMPDAYGAPK
;
A
#
# COMPACT_ATOMS: atom_id res chain seq x y z
N MET A 1 13.85 -5.60 -11.03
CA MET A 1 13.47 -6.87 -10.39
C MET A 1 12.01 -6.76 -10.00
N TYR A 2 11.17 -7.60 -10.57
CA TYR A 2 9.73 -7.59 -10.38
C TYR A 2 9.34 -8.56 -9.27
N ASN A 3 8.40 -8.17 -8.40
CA ASN A 3 7.92 -9.01 -7.32
C ASN A 3 6.84 -9.96 -7.87
N THR A 4 7.16 -11.25 -7.98
CA THR A 4 6.28 -12.30 -8.50
C THR A 4 5.18 -12.74 -7.52
N GLN A 5 5.18 -12.23 -6.29
CA GLN A 5 4.19 -12.56 -5.25
C GLN A 5 3.00 -11.60 -5.22
N LEU A 6 2.97 -10.60 -6.11
CA LEU A 6 1.82 -9.71 -6.26
C LEU A 6 0.75 -10.40 -7.10
N GLY A 7 -0.31 -10.88 -6.43
CA GLY A 7 -1.49 -11.44 -7.07
C GLY A 7 -2.77 -10.99 -6.36
N PRO A 8 -3.93 -11.18 -7.01
CA PRO A 8 -5.22 -10.93 -6.37
C PRO A 8 -5.46 -11.86 -5.16
N PRO A 9 -6.11 -11.39 -4.08
CA PRO A 9 -6.55 -10.01 -3.87
C PRO A 9 -5.39 -9.05 -3.58
N TYR A 10 -5.32 -7.93 -4.28
CA TYR A 10 -4.26 -6.94 -4.09
C TYR A 10 -4.43 -6.22 -2.75
N HIS A 11 -3.35 -6.17 -1.97
CA HIS A 11 -3.31 -5.47 -0.69
C HIS A 11 -2.74 -4.06 -0.91
N ILE A 12 -3.54 -3.02 -0.62
CA ILE A 12 -3.17 -1.63 -0.93
C ILE A 12 -3.07 -0.83 0.36
N LEU A 13 -1.88 -0.33 0.70
CA LEU A 13 -1.69 0.60 1.81
C LEU A 13 -2.12 2.00 1.39
N VAL A 14 -3.10 2.57 2.09
CA VAL A 14 -3.68 3.87 1.76
C VAL A 14 -3.12 4.96 2.67
N ASP A 15 -2.67 6.05 2.04
CA ASP A 15 -2.18 7.25 2.71
C ASP A 15 -3.27 8.34 2.83
N THR A 16 -3.14 9.22 3.83
CA THR A 16 -4.04 10.35 4.10
C THR A 16 -4.24 11.22 2.86
N ASN A 17 -3.16 11.55 2.16
CA ASN A 17 -3.20 12.41 0.99
C ASN A 17 -4.02 11.80 -0.15
N PHE A 18 -3.90 10.49 -0.36
CA PHE A 18 -4.64 9.76 -1.39
C PHE A 18 -6.16 9.83 -1.15
N VAL A 19 -6.60 9.61 0.09
CA VAL A 19 -8.03 9.71 0.47
C VAL A 19 -8.55 11.13 0.22
N ASN A 20 -7.76 12.14 0.56
CA ASN A 20 -8.14 13.54 0.35
C ASN A 20 -8.33 13.87 -1.14
N PHE A 21 -7.43 13.40 -2.00
CA PHE A 21 -7.57 13.57 -3.44
C PHE A 21 -8.75 12.78 -4.01
N SER A 22 -9.01 11.57 -3.49
CA SER A 22 -10.16 10.75 -3.89
C SER A 22 -11.47 11.48 -3.62
N ILE A 23 -11.62 12.06 -2.43
CA ILE A 23 -12.79 12.86 -2.06
C ILE A 23 -12.90 14.11 -2.91
N LYS A 24 -11.79 14.84 -3.10
CA LYS A 24 -11.75 16.07 -3.90
C LYS A 24 -12.27 15.84 -5.33
N TYR A 25 -11.92 14.70 -5.92
CA TYR A 25 -12.32 14.34 -7.28
C TYR A 25 -13.56 13.44 -7.35
N LYS A 26 -14.23 13.19 -6.21
CA LYS A 26 -15.44 12.36 -6.11
C LYS A 26 -15.25 10.94 -6.66
N LEU A 27 -14.10 10.34 -6.39
CA LEU A 27 -13.75 8.99 -6.81
C LEU A 27 -14.05 8.00 -5.66
N ASP A 28 -14.88 6.99 -5.93
CA ASP A 28 -15.08 5.88 -4.98
C ASP A 28 -13.80 5.05 -4.89
N ILE A 29 -13.22 4.96 -3.70
CA ILE A 29 -11.87 4.43 -3.51
C ILE A 29 -11.77 2.96 -3.94
N ILE A 30 -12.73 2.14 -3.52
CA ILE A 30 -12.66 0.69 -3.73
C ILE A 30 -12.97 0.36 -5.18
N GLN A 31 -14.01 0.99 -5.76
CA GLN A 31 -14.36 0.79 -7.15
C GLN A 31 -13.22 1.21 -8.08
N ASN A 32 -12.65 2.41 -7.88
CA ASN A 32 -11.56 2.89 -8.73
C ASN A 32 -10.26 2.07 -8.56
N MET A 33 -10.01 1.49 -7.38
CA MET A 33 -8.92 0.52 -7.20
C MET A 33 -9.14 -0.73 -8.04
N MET A 34 -10.35 -1.30 -8.01
CA MET A 34 -10.69 -2.49 -8.78
C MET A 34 -10.69 -2.23 -10.29
N ASP A 35 -11.19 -1.08 -10.74
CA ASP A 35 -11.17 -0.68 -12.15
C ASP A 35 -9.74 -0.44 -12.64
N CYS A 36 -8.87 0.12 -11.78
CA CYS A 36 -7.47 0.32 -12.10
C CYS A 36 -6.68 -0.99 -12.16
N LEU A 37 -6.99 -1.94 -11.25
CA LEU A 37 -6.23 -3.18 -11.14
C LEU A 37 -6.85 -4.40 -11.82
N TYR A 38 -8.07 -4.27 -12.35
CA TYR A 38 -8.89 -5.35 -12.92
C TYR A 38 -9.00 -6.59 -12.02
N ALA A 39 -8.96 -6.39 -10.70
CA ALA A 39 -9.00 -7.49 -9.73
C ALA A 39 -9.49 -7.02 -8.37
N LYS A 40 -9.81 -7.98 -7.49
CA LYS A 40 -10.21 -7.69 -6.11
C LYS A 40 -9.09 -6.96 -5.35
N CYS A 41 -9.46 -5.85 -4.73
CA CYS A 41 -8.56 -5.01 -3.95
C CYS A 41 -9.01 -4.94 -2.50
N ILE A 42 -8.07 -5.00 -1.57
CA ILE A 42 -8.29 -4.85 -0.13
C ILE A 42 -7.49 -3.62 0.32
N PRO A 43 -8.15 -2.49 0.58
CA PRO A 43 -7.48 -1.31 1.10
C PRO A 43 -7.16 -1.51 2.58
N TYR A 44 -5.93 -1.15 2.95
CA TYR A 44 -5.43 -1.19 4.30
C TYR A 44 -5.12 0.21 4.80
N ILE A 45 -5.57 0.51 6.02
CA ILE A 45 -5.22 1.74 6.73
C ILE A 45 -4.33 1.41 7.92
N THR A 46 -3.25 2.15 8.11
CA THR A 46 -2.39 2.01 9.28
C THR A 46 -2.89 2.87 10.44
N ASP A 47 -2.59 2.46 11.68
CA ASP A 47 -2.96 3.24 12.87
C ASP A 47 -2.42 4.67 12.85
N CYS A 48 -1.22 4.90 12.33
CA CYS A 48 -0.66 6.25 12.22
C CYS A 48 -1.42 7.12 11.23
N VAL A 49 -1.78 6.60 10.06
CA VAL A 49 -2.58 7.33 9.06
C VAL A 49 -3.96 7.67 9.62
N LEU A 50 -4.59 6.72 10.32
CA LEU A 50 -5.86 6.98 10.99
C LEU A 50 -5.70 8.06 12.08
N GLY A 51 -4.63 7.98 12.89
CA GLY A 51 -4.34 8.97 13.93
C GLY A 51 -4.02 10.35 13.38
N GLU A 52 -3.37 10.47 12.23
CA GLU A 52 -3.16 11.73 11.53
C GLU A 52 -4.48 12.35 11.08
N LEU A 53 -5.37 11.55 10.47
CA LEU A 53 -6.69 12.01 10.04
C LEU A 53 -7.58 12.44 11.21
N GLU A 54 -7.54 11.72 12.34
CA GLU A 54 -8.30 12.07 13.54
C GLU A 54 -7.82 13.40 14.15
N LYS A 55 -6.51 13.68 14.11
CA LYS A 55 -5.94 14.97 14.57
C LYS A 55 -6.33 16.16 13.69
N LEU A 56 -6.49 15.93 12.39
CA LEU A 56 -6.85 17.00 11.45
C LEU A 56 -8.31 17.49 11.59
N GLY A 57 -9.12 16.82 12.42
CA GLY A 57 -10.38 17.34 12.95
C GLY A 57 -11.54 17.39 11.95
N GLN A 58 -12.41 18.40 12.12
CA GLN A 58 -13.72 18.50 11.46
C GLN A 58 -13.64 18.46 9.92
N LYS A 59 -12.57 19.01 9.34
CA LYS A 59 -12.35 19.07 7.89
C LYS A 59 -12.29 17.69 7.23
N TYR A 60 -11.93 16.64 7.99
CA TYR A 60 -11.72 15.29 7.48
C TYR A 60 -12.79 14.28 7.94
N LYS A 61 -13.93 14.76 8.45
CA LYS A 61 -15.07 13.89 8.84
C LYS A 61 -15.50 12.92 7.74
N VAL A 62 -15.55 13.40 6.50
CA VAL A 62 -15.92 12.56 5.34
C VAL A 62 -14.85 11.48 5.10
N ALA A 63 -13.56 11.84 5.16
CA ALA A 63 -12.46 10.89 5.03
C ALA A 63 -12.50 9.82 6.12
N LEU A 64 -12.72 10.21 7.38
CA LEU A 64 -12.85 9.28 8.50
C LEU A 64 -14.04 8.32 8.32
N LYS A 65 -15.17 8.78 7.78
CA LYS A 65 -16.32 7.92 7.49
C LYS A 65 -15.99 6.89 6.40
N ILE A 66 -15.28 7.29 5.35
CA ILE A 66 -14.86 6.39 4.26
C ILE A 66 -13.88 5.34 4.77
N ILE A 67 -12.89 5.73 5.57
CA ILE A 67 -11.86 4.82 6.07
C ILE A 67 -12.40 3.86 7.14
N LYS A 68 -13.43 4.26 7.89
CA LYS A 68 -14.11 3.39 8.87
C LYS A 68 -15.12 2.44 8.23
N ASP A 69 -15.23 2.41 6.90
CA ASP A 69 -16.01 1.42 6.17
C ASP A 69 -15.43 0.01 6.42
N PRO A 70 -16.26 -1.02 6.69
CA PRO A 70 -15.79 -2.37 7.00
C PRO A 70 -15.01 -3.05 5.86
N ARG A 71 -15.04 -2.50 4.65
CA ARG A 71 -14.22 -2.97 3.52
C ARG A 71 -12.75 -2.56 3.65
N PHE A 72 -12.44 -1.60 4.53
CA PHE A 72 -11.06 -1.24 4.86
C PHE A 72 -10.55 -2.10 6.01
N GLU A 73 -9.38 -2.69 5.80
CA GLU A 73 -8.71 -3.48 6.81
C GLU A 73 -7.73 -2.61 7.60
N ARG A 74 -7.83 -2.65 8.93
CA ARG A 74 -6.95 -1.87 9.79
C ARG A 74 -5.70 -2.67 10.14
N ILE A 75 -4.52 -2.06 9.98
CA ILE A 75 -3.26 -2.66 10.40
C ILE A 75 -2.67 -1.90 11.58
N SER A 76 -2.37 -2.65 12.64
CA SER A 76 -1.73 -2.09 13.82
C SER A 76 -0.28 -1.70 13.58
N CYS A 77 0.15 -0.61 14.19
CA CYS A 77 1.52 -0.12 14.11
C CYS A 77 2.29 -0.37 15.40
N MET A 78 3.56 -0.79 15.29
CA MET A 78 4.43 -1.07 16.43
C MET A 78 5.37 0.11 16.75
N HIS A 79 4.86 1.35 16.67
CA HIS A 79 5.66 2.55 16.91
C HIS A 79 4.85 3.62 17.64
N LYS A 80 5.52 4.38 18.50
CA LYS A 80 4.89 5.47 19.25
C LYS A 80 5.10 6.78 18.50
N GLY A 81 4.07 7.25 17.80
CA GLY A 81 4.03 8.62 17.26
C GLY A 81 5.00 8.95 16.12
N THR A 82 5.40 7.98 15.29
CA THR A 82 6.19 8.27 14.07
C THR A 82 5.29 8.85 12.97
N TYR A 83 5.89 9.63 12.06
CA TYR A 83 5.24 10.12 10.84
C TYR A 83 4.72 8.94 10.00
N ALA A 84 3.52 9.07 9.41
CA ALA A 84 2.92 8.01 8.61
C ALA A 84 3.82 7.57 7.44
N ASP A 85 4.51 8.52 6.80
CA ASP A 85 5.44 8.25 5.72
C ASP A 85 6.53 7.24 6.10
N ASP A 86 7.13 7.42 7.28
CA ASP A 86 8.18 6.52 7.78
C ASP A 86 7.61 5.13 8.09
N CYS A 87 6.41 5.07 8.67
CA CYS A 87 5.72 3.81 8.89
C CYS A 87 5.48 3.06 7.58
N LEU A 88 4.93 3.74 6.57
CA LEU A 88 4.61 3.14 5.28
C LEU A 88 5.89 2.61 4.61
N VAL A 89 6.94 3.44 4.57
CA VAL A 89 8.24 3.05 4.01
C VAL A 89 8.84 1.85 4.75
N GLN A 90 8.87 1.86 6.08
CA GLN A 90 9.37 0.73 6.86
C GLN A 90 8.56 -0.53 6.63
N ARG A 91 7.24 -0.43 6.55
CA ARG A 91 6.34 -1.57 6.33
C ARG A 91 6.56 -2.22 4.96
N VAL A 92 6.66 -1.42 3.90
CA VAL A 92 6.93 -1.98 2.55
C VAL A 92 8.37 -2.42 2.38
N THR A 93 9.33 -1.79 3.05
CA THR A 93 10.73 -2.23 3.06
C THR A 93 10.85 -3.58 3.74
N GLN A 94 10.24 -3.75 4.92
CA GLN A 94 10.19 -5.05 5.61
C GLN A 94 9.49 -6.11 4.74
N ALA A 95 8.41 -5.79 4.03
CA ALA A 95 7.82 -6.75 3.10
C ALA A 95 8.77 -7.14 1.96
N SER A 96 9.59 -6.20 1.47
CA SER A 96 10.47 -6.39 0.31
C SER A 96 11.80 -7.08 0.65
N THR A 97 12.39 -6.81 1.81
CA THR A 97 13.71 -7.34 2.21
C THR A 97 13.68 -8.85 2.50
N TRP A 98 12.55 -9.38 2.99
CA TRP A 98 12.42 -10.81 3.29
C TRP A 98 12.26 -11.68 2.04
N ILE A 99 11.95 -11.09 0.88
CA ILE A 99 11.96 -11.78 -0.41
C ILE A 99 13.41 -12.08 -0.86
N TYR A 100 14.37 -11.23 -0.51
CA TYR A 100 15.79 -11.41 -0.88
C TYR A 100 16.56 -12.35 0.07
N GLN A 101 16.22 -12.38 1.37
CA GLN A 101 16.87 -13.30 2.32
C GLN A 101 16.60 -14.78 1.99
N PHE A 102 15.50 -15.06 1.28
CA PHE A 102 15.11 -16.41 0.87
C PHE A 102 16.09 -17.05 -0.14
N PHE A 103 16.83 -16.25 -0.92
CA PHE A 103 17.74 -16.78 -1.94
C PHE A 103 19.14 -17.13 -1.39
N ILE A 104 19.56 -16.51 -0.28
CA ILE A 104 20.94 -16.66 0.25
C ILE A 104 21.07 -17.84 1.23
N VAL A 105 20.01 -18.22 1.94
CA VAL A 105 20.08 -19.31 2.95
C VAL A 105 19.67 -20.68 2.36
N ARG A 106 20.31 -21.12 1.28
CA ARG A 106 20.24 -22.54 0.82
C ARG A 106 21.42 -23.40 1.26
N SER A 107 22.42 -22.85 1.97
CA SER A 107 23.68 -23.57 2.23
C SER A 107 23.99 -23.92 3.69
N SER A 108 23.07 -23.81 4.65
CA SER A 108 23.33 -24.32 6.01
C SER A 108 22.06 -24.82 6.68
N ARG A 109 22.05 -26.12 6.97
CA ARG A 109 21.03 -26.80 7.77
C ARG A 109 21.10 -26.24 9.21
N THR A 110 19.92 -25.95 9.77
CA THR A 110 19.66 -25.59 11.19
C THR A 110 19.58 -24.09 11.53
N ILE A 111 18.66 -23.36 10.90
CA ILE A 111 17.96 -22.25 11.57
C ILE A 111 16.47 -22.44 11.26
N SER A 112 15.64 -22.57 12.29
CA SER A 112 14.18 -22.54 12.15
C SER A 112 13.77 -21.11 11.81
N ILE A 113 13.87 -20.74 10.54
CA ILE A 113 13.40 -19.43 10.06
C ILE A 113 11.88 -19.55 10.03
N ARG A 114 11.21 -18.90 10.99
CA ARG A 114 9.76 -18.77 11.00
C ARG A 114 9.34 -18.10 9.69
N PHE A 115 8.75 -18.86 8.76
CA PHE A 115 8.21 -18.36 7.50
C PHE A 115 7.08 -17.38 7.80
N SER A 116 7.42 -16.11 7.94
CA SER A 116 6.42 -15.06 7.98
C SER A 116 6.07 -14.73 6.53
N TRP A 117 4.88 -15.19 6.11
CA TRP A 117 4.26 -14.82 4.84
C TRP A 117 4.05 -13.30 4.83
N HIS A 118 5.02 -12.54 4.36
CA HIS A 118 4.88 -11.10 4.28
C HIS A 118 4.05 -10.75 3.05
N LYS A 119 2.83 -10.25 3.30
CA LYS A 119 1.95 -9.72 2.26
C LYS A 119 2.73 -8.69 1.44
N SER A 120 2.70 -8.84 0.12
CA SER A 120 3.17 -7.80 -0.80
C SER A 120 2.13 -6.69 -0.86
N TYR A 121 2.56 -5.44 -0.71
CA TYR A 121 1.68 -4.27 -0.69
C TYR A 121 1.92 -3.36 -1.89
N ILE A 122 0.83 -2.79 -2.41
CA ILE A 122 0.83 -1.61 -3.29
C ILE A 122 0.67 -0.38 -2.39
N VAL A 123 1.37 0.70 -2.64
CA VAL A 123 1.18 1.95 -1.87
C VAL A 123 0.36 2.95 -2.66
N ALA A 124 -0.79 3.35 -2.14
CA ALA A 124 -1.64 4.39 -2.70
C ALA A 124 -1.31 5.75 -2.07
N THR A 125 -0.55 6.59 -2.78
CA THR A 125 -0.19 7.94 -2.33
C THR A 125 -0.02 8.92 -3.49
N ASN A 126 -0.45 10.16 -3.27
CA ASN A 126 -0.21 11.28 -4.17
C ASN A 126 0.96 12.17 -3.71
N ASP A 127 1.58 11.87 -2.57
CA ASP A 127 2.69 12.66 -2.04
C ASP A 127 3.96 12.48 -2.90
N LYS A 128 4.65 13.58 -3.23
CA LYS A 128 5.81 13.53 -4.12
C LYS A 128 7.04 12.93 -3.43
N ASP A 129 7.25 13.24 -2.16
CA ASP A 129 8.40 12.81 -1.38
C ASP A 129 8.29 11.34 -0.99
N LEU A 130 7.11 10.91 -0.53
CA LEU A 130 6.82 9.51 -0.25
C LEU A 130 6.99 8.65 -1.51
N LYS A 131 6.53 9.11 -2.67
CA LYS A 131 6.78 8.42 -3.95
C LYS A 131 8.27 8.31 -4.27
N ARG A 132 9.06 9.39 -4.08
CA ARG A 132 10.52 9.32 -4.29
C ARG A 132 11.18 8.29 -3.36
N ARG A 133 10.72 8.18 -2.11
CA ARG A 133 11.23 7.21 -1.13
C ARG A 133 10.87 5.77 -1.52
N ILE A 134 9.60 5.50 -1.84
CA ILE A 134 9.14 4.16 -2.23
C ILE A 134 9.78 3.71 -3.54
N ARG A 135 10.06 4.64 -4.47
CA ARG A 135 10.78 4.33 -5.71
C ARG A 135 12.20 3.80 -5.49
N LYS A 136 12.81 4.02 -4.33
CA LYS A 136 14.10 3.42 -3.99
C LYS A 136 13.98 1.94 -3.63
N ILE A 137 12.78 1.48 -3.30
CA ILE A 137 12.50 0.09 -2.92
C ILE A 137 12.12 -0.70 -4.18
N PRO A 138 12.85 -1.77 -4.53
CA PRO A 138 12.51 -2.60 -5.68
C PRO A 138 11.25 -3.43 -5.40
N GLY A 139 10.42 -3.63 -6.42
CA GLY A 139 9.27 -4.54 -6.35
C GLY A 139 8.02 -4.00 -5.63
N VAL A 140 8.00 -2.73 -5.24
CA VAL A 140 6.82 -2.06 -4.64
C VAL A 140 6.12 -1.19 -5.69
N PRO A 141 4.89 -1.55 -6.12
CA PRO A 141 4.08 -0.71 -7.00
C PRO A 141 3.50 0.48 -6.25
N ILE A 142 3.30 1.58 -6.97
CA ILE A 142 2.72 2.80 -6.40
C ILE A 142 1.46 3.14 -7.20
N MET A 143 0.35 3.30 -6.49
CA MET A 143 -0.91 3.80 -7.03
C MET A 143 -1.05 5.29 -6.69
N TYR A 144 -1.50 6.09 -7.65
CA TYR A 144 -1.70 7.53 -7.48
C TYR A 144 -2.84 8.03 -8.37
N ILE A 145 -3.39 9.19 -8.03
CA ILE A 145 -4.43 9.84 -8.83
C ILE A 145 -3.80 10.82 -9.82
N ALA A 146 -4.08 10.64 -11.11
CA ALA A 146 -3.71 11.56 -12.18
C ALA A 146 -4.85 11.66 -13.20
N HIS A 147 -5.07 12.85 -13.78
CA HIS A 147 -6.17 13.08 -14.75
C HIS A 147 -7.54 12.55 -14.27
N HIS A 148 -7.85 12.73 -12.98
CA HIS A 148 -9.08 12.23 -12.33
C HIS A 148 -9.27 10.71 -12.40
N ARG A 149 -8.19 9.94 -12.57
CA ARG A 149 -8.21 8.48 -12.63
C ARG A 149 -7.11 7.89 -11.76
N TYR A 150 -7.30 6.65 -11.33
CA TYR A 150 -6.29 5.92 -10.59
C TYR A 150 -5.30 5.36 -11.61
N THR A 151 -4.01 5.51 -11.31
CA THR A 151 -2.92 5.06 -12.15
C THR A 151 -1.94 4.30 -11.27
N ILE A 152 -1.31 3.27 -11.84
CA ILE A 152 -0.29 2.48 -11.17
C ILE A 152 1.04 2.59 -11.91
N GLU A 153 2.13 2.75 -11.17
CA GLU A 153 3.50 2.61 -11.67
C GLU A 153 4.16 1.35 -11.11
N ARG A 154 5.13 0.80 -11.86
CA ARG A 154 5.97 -0.34 -11.46
C ARG A 154 5.20 -1.64 -11.18
N MET A 155 4.04 -1.80 -11.80
CA MET A 155 3.33 -3.07 -11.80
C MET A 155 4.08 -4.05 -12.75
N PRO A 156 4.33 -5.31 -12.35
CA PRO A 156 4.93 -6.31 -13.24
C PRO A 156 4.06 -6.57 -14.48
N ASP A 157 4.66 -6.84 -15.64
CA ASP A 157 3.96 -7.00 -16.93
C ASP A 157 2.97 -8.19 -17.03
N ALA A 158 2.59 -8.81 -15.92
CA ALA A 158 1.58 -9.86 -15.82
C ALA A 158 0.14 -9.31 -15.77
N TYR A 159 -0.14 -8.20 -16.46
CA TYR A 159 -1.51 -7.82 -16.76
C TYR A 159 -2.02 -8.69 -17.91
N GLY A 160 -3.01 -9.53 -17.62
CA GLY A 160 -3.68 -10.39 -18.59
C GLY A 160 -4.42 -9.60 -19.68
N ALA A 161 -3.66 -9.05 -20.62
CA ALA A 161 -4.20 -8.66 -21.90
C ALA A 161 -4.44 -9.93 -22.74
N PRO A 162 -5.67 -10.23 -23.21
CA PRO A 162 -5.76 -10.88 -24.50
C PRO A 162 -5.11 -9.93 -25.52
N LYS A 163 -4.24 -10.47 -26.37
CA LYS A 163 -3.81 -9.80 -27.60
C LYS A 163 -5.01 -9.61 -28.53
#